data_AF-A0A7X7KT01-F1
#
_entry.id   AF-A0A7X7KT01-F1
#
_cell.length_a   1.000
_cell.length_b   1.000
_cell.length_c   1.000
_cell.angle_alpha   90.00
_cell.angle_beta   90.00
_cell.angle_gamma   90.00
#
_symmetry.space_group_name_H-M   'P 1'
#
loop_
_entity.id
_entity.type
_entity.pdbx_description
1 polymer ?
#
loop_
_entity_poly.entity_id
_entity_poly.type
_entity_poly.pdbx_seq_one_letter_code
_entity_poly.pdbx_strand_id
1 'polypeptide(L)'
;MDVPIDLSAITIQTERLLLRAFREDDLASNLGHPLRQENLVIRSKLVMAFAPWYFAHNNEEDENLCFVRIVLQEGFFYQGRMGYRVDFREQKAEEFKFTYDIVEVP
;
A
#
# COMPACT_ATOMS: atom_id res chain seq x y z
N MET A 1 -20.62 -12.46 -7.04
CA MET A 1 -20.31 -13.30 -5.87
C MET A 1 -19.30 -12.52 -5.05
N ASP A 2 -19.62 -12.15 -3.82
CA ASP A 2 -18.69 -11.46 -2.95
C ASP A 2 -17.60 -12.44 -2.52
N VAL A 3 -16.39 -12.26 -3.03
CA VAL A 3 -15.23 -13.06 -2.63
C VAL A 3 -14.54 -12.32 -1.49
N PRO A 4 -14.40 -12.92 -0.29
CA PRO A 4 -13.68 -12.28 0.81
C PRO A 4 -12.21 -12.07 0.43
N ILE A 5 -11.75 -10.83 0.53
CA ILE A 5 -10.37 -10.44 0.20
C ILE A 5 -9.49 -10.75 1.41
N ASP A 6 -8.62 -11.74 1.29
CA ASP A 6 -7.53 -11.95 2.25
C ASP A 6 -6.42 -10.92 2.01
N LEU A 7 -6.43 -9.85 2.81
CA LEU A 7 -5.46 -8.77 2.75
C LEU A 7 -4.02 -9.22 3.14
N SER A 8 -3.85 -10.41 3.74
CA SER A 8 -2.51 -10.91 4.06
C SER A 8 -1.70 -11.26 2.80
N ALA A 9 -2.37 -11.67 1.72
CA ALA A 9 -1.73 -12.03 0.45
C ALA A 9 -1.25 -10.82 -0.36
N ILE A 10 -1.86 -9.65 -0.18
CA ILE A 10 -1.53 -8.42 -0.94
C ILE A 10 -0.20 -7.81 -0.48
N THR A 11 0.28 -8.17 0.72
CA THR A 11 1.47 -7.54 1.33
C THR A 11 2.81 -8.01 0.74
N ILE A 12 2.86 -8.97 -0.19
CA ILE A 12 4.13 -9.61 -0.60
C ILE A 12 4.55 -9.41 -2.06
N GLN A 13 3.71 -8.88 -2.98
CA GLN A 13 4.16 -8.63 -4.36
C GLN A 13 3.88 -7.19 -4.84
N THR A 14 4.74 -6.28 -4.41
CA THR A 14 4.86 -4.92 -4.97
C THR A 14 5.50 -4.97 -6.36
N GLU A 15 4.73 -5.34 -7.38
CA GLU A 15 5.07 -4.96 -8.76
C GLU A 15 3.91 -4.33 -9.53
N ARG A 16 2.64 -4.51 -9.11
CA ARG A 16 1.49 -4.13 -9.94
C ARG A 16 0.30 -3.58 -9.15
N LEU A 17 0.59 -2.69 -8.20
CA LEU A 17 -0.45 -2.00 -7.45
C LEU A 17 -0.51 -0.52 -7.88
N LEU A 18 -1.60 -0.14 -8.54
CA LEU A 18 -1.93 1.27 -8.78
C LEU A 18 -2.92 1.72 -7.72
N LEU A 19 -2.39 2.37 -6.67
CA LEU A 19 -3.22 3.06 -5.69
C LEU A 19 -3.53 4.46 -6.19
N ARG A 20 -4.81 4.82 -6.20
CA ARG A 20 -5.22 6.20 -6.41
C ARG A 20 -5.47 6.86 -5.06
N ALA A 21 -4.43 7.42 -4.48
CA ALA A 21 -4.55 8.32 -3.35
C ALA A 21 -4.76 9.76 -3.88
N PHE A 22 -5.92 10.34 -3.62
CA PHE A 22 -6.15 11.76 -3.92
C PHE A 22 -5.49 12.62 -2.82
N ARG A 23 -5.02 13.83 -3.18
CA ARG A 23 -4.50 14.82 -2.21
C ARG A 23 -5.65 15.41 -1.43
N GLU A 24 -6.14 14.68 -0.44
CA GLU A 24 -6.93 15.22 0.66
C GLU A 24 -6.21 14.85 1.95
N ASP A 25 -6.17 15.75 2.93
CA ASP A 25 -5.43 15.57 4.19
C ASP A 25 -5.88 14.33 4.99
N ASP A 26 -7.07 13.81 4.69
CA ASP A 26 -7.63 12.58 5.28
C ASP A 26 -7.11 11.28 4.64
N LEU A 27 -6.44 11.36 3.48
CA LEU A 27 -5.98 10.21 2.69
C LEU A 27 -4.50 9.90 2.86
N ALA A 28 -3.68 10.90 3.15
CA ALA A 28 -2.28 10.70 3.49
C ALA A 28 -1.86 11.65 4.60
N SER A 29 -1.30 11.11 5.69
CA SER A 29 -0.86 11.92 6.82
C SER A 29 0.55 11.57 7.28
N ASN A 30 1.31 12.60 7.64
CA ASN A 30 2.62 12.47 8.25
C ASN A 30 2.44 12.15 9.74
N LEU A 31 2.84 10.96 10.17
CA LEU A 31 2.78 10.52 11.57
C LEU A 31 4.04 10.91 12.38
N GLY A 32 5.02 11.54 11.73
CA GLY A 32 6.27 11.98 12.32
C GLY A 32 7.32 10.87 12.43
N HIS A 33 8.39 11.19 13.15
CA HIS A 33 9.59 10.38 13.22
C HIS A 33 9.35 8.99 13.87
N PRO A 34 9.99 7.90 13.38
CA PRO A 34 9.83 6.54 13.93
C PRO A 34 10.17 6.40 15.41
N LEU A 35 11.10 7.23 15.92
CA LEU A 35 11.54 7.22 17.31
C LEU A 35 10.63 8.02 18.27
N ARG A 36 9.57 8.67 17.77
CA ARG A 36 8.55 9.29 18.65
C ARG A 36 7.85 8.21 19.47
N GLN A 37 7.51 8.52 20.71
CA GLN A 37 6.91 7.57 21.66
C GLN A 37 5.64 6.92 21.11
N GLU A 38 4.78 7.71 20.45
CA GLU A 38 3.55 7.27 19.80
C GLU A 38 3.77 6.34 18.61
N ASN A 39 4.96 6.35 18.01
CA ASN A 39 5.30 5.57 16.82
C ASN A 39 6.06 4.28 17.11
N LEU A 40 6.48 4.04 18.36
CA LEU A 40 7.29 2.86 18.72
C LEU A 40 6.61 1.53 18.37
N VAL A 41 5.28 1.46 18.50
CA VAL A 41 4.50 0.26 18.15
C VAL A 41 4.51 0.03 16.64
N ILE A 42 4.33 1.09 15.85
CA ILE A 42 4.36 1.02 14.37
C ILE A 42 5.77 0.62 13.92
N ARG A 43 6.79 1.30 14.47
CA ARG A 43 8.21 1.01 14.22
C ARG A 43 8.53 -0.46 14.47
N SER A 44 8.15 -1.00 15.63
CA SER A 44 8.41 -2.41 15.96
C SER A 44 7.80 -3.38 14.94
N LYS A 45 6.56 -3.14 14.52
CA LYS A 45 5.90 -3.95 13.49
C LYS A 45 6.59 -3.87 12.13
N LEU A 46 6.98 -2.68 11.70
CA LEU A 46 7.67 -2.48 10.42
C LEU A 46 9.08 -3.06 10.44
N VAL A 47 9.84 -2.85 11.52
CA VAL A 47 11.17 -3.47 11.70
C VAL A 47 11.06 -5.00 11.66
N MET A 48 10.02 -5.58 12.26
CA MET A 48 9.82 -7.04 12.23
C MET A 48 9.44 -7.55 10.83
N ALA A 49 8.46 -6.91 10.18
CA ALA A 49 7.98 -7.32 8.86
C ALA A 49 9.04 -7.15 7.76
N PHE A 50 9.89 -6.13 7.90
CA PHE A 50 10.91 -5.77 6.92
C PHE A 50 12.33 -5.89 7.48
N ALA A 51 12.56 -6.78 8.45
CA ALA A 51 13.84 -6.89 9.17
C ALA A 51 15.10 -6.93 8.26
N PRO A 52 15.09 -7.63 7.11
CA PRO A 52 16.27 -7.65 6.23
C PRO A 52 16.51 -6.32 5.48
N TRP A 53 15.51 -5.44 5.41
CA TRP A 53 15.52 -4.23 4.57
C TRP A 53 15.45 -2.92 5.35
N TYR A 54 14.83 -2.92 6.53
CA TYR A 54 14.45 -1.69 7.25
C TYR A 54 15.65 -0.78 7.48
N PHE A 55 16.68 -1.24 8.18
CA PHE A 55 17.86 -0.42 8.48
C PHE A 55 18.80 -0.23 7.29
N ALA A 56 18.66 -1.03 6.24
CA ALA A 56 19.42 -0.84 5.01
C ALA A 56 18.91 0.37 4.19
N HIS A 57 17.64 0.76 4.38
CA HIS A 57 16.99 1.79 3.56
C HIS A 57 16.37 2.94 4.36
N ASN A 58 16.32 2.84 5.70
CA ASN A 58 15.80 3.89 6.57
C ASN A 58 16.89 4.32 7.55
N ASN A 59 17.27 5.59 7.49
CA ASN A 59 18.20 6.20 8.44
C ASN A 59 17.42 6.89 9.56
N GLU A 60 17.30 6.25 10.74
CA GLU A 60 16.60 6.83 11.89
C GLU A 60 17.36 7.96 12.59
N GLU A 61 18.58 8.29 12.14
CA GLU A 61 19.31 9.49 12.57
C GLU A 61 18.91 10.73 11.74
N ASP A 62 18.22 10.56 10.61
CA ASP A 62 17.69 11.67 9.83
C ASP A 62 16.44 12.26 10.50
N GLU A 63 16.55 13.50 10.98
CA GLU A 63 15.46 14.23 11.64
C GLU A 63 14.21 14.39 10.75
N ASN A 64 14.36 14.28 9.42
CA ASN A 64 13.26 14.39 8.47
C ASN A 64 12.60 13.04 8.14
N LEU A 65 13.14 11.92 8.61
CA LEU A 65 12.50 10.62 8.44
C LEU A 65 11.13 10.64 9.11
N CYS A 66 10.09 10.21 8.39
CA CYS A 66 8.76 10.13 8.95
C CYS A 66 7.99 8.94 8.41
N PHE A 67 7.03 8.47 9.20
CA PHE A 67 6.02 7.56 8.68
C PHE A 67 4.93 8.34 7.96
N VAL A 68 4.55 7.83 6.79
CA VAL A 68 3.39 8.31 6.04
C VAL A 68 2.29 7.26 6.16
N ARG A 69 1.17 7.65 6.77
CA ARG A 69 -0.06 6.85 6.75
C ARG A 69 -0.78 7.13 5.44
N ILE A 70 -1.24 6.08 4.78
CA ILE A 70 -2.10 6.18 3.59
C ILE A 70 -3.42 5.46 3.90
N VAL A 71 -4.54 6.12 3.69
CA VAL A 71 -5.88 5.53 3.77
C VAL A 71 -6.33 5.15 2.37
N LEU A 72 -6.44 3.86 2.12
CA LEU A 72 -6.90 3.35 0.84
C LEU A 72 -8.41 3.57 0.73
N GLN A 73 -8.84 4.14 -0.39
CA GLN A 73 -10.26 4.35 -0.70
C GLN A 73 -10.70 3.41 -1.80
N GLU A 74 -9.97 3.42 -2.91
CA GLU A 74 -10.21 2.57 -4.07
C GLU A 74 -8.88 2.07 -4.64
N GLY A 75 -8.91 0.93 -5.33
CA GLY A 75 -7.72 0.32 -5.91
C GLY A 75 -8.02 -0.51 -7.14
N PHE A 76 -6.97 -0.73 -7.93
CA PHE A 76 -7.00 -1.63 -9.07
C PHE A 76 -5.88 -2.65 -8.98
N PHE A 77 -6.25 -3.93 -9.14
CA PHE A 77 -5.34 -5.06 -9.18
C PHE A 77 -5.61 -5.85 -10.45
N TYR A 78 -4.61 -6.59 -10.94
CA TYR A 78 -4.86 -7.56 -12.00
C TYR A 78 -3.94 -8.77 -11.89
N GLN A 79 -4.47 -9.92 -12.28
CA GLN A 79 -3.73 -11.17 -12.37
C GLN A 79 -4.16 -11.91 -13.65
N GLY A 80 -3.19 -12.17 -14.53
CA GLY A 80 -3.48 -12.77 -15.83
C GLY A 80 -4.43 -11.90 -16.68
N ARG A 81 -5.62 -12.43 -16.96
CA ARG A 81 -6.67 -11.76 -17.76
C ARG A 81 -7.84 -11.22 -16.92
N MET A 82 -7.66 -11.14 -15.61
CA MET A 82 -8.65 -10.66 -14.67
C MET A 82 -8.18 -9.38 -14.00
N GLY A 83 -9.04 -8.36 -14.01
CA GLY A 83 -8.88 -7.12 -13.27
C GLY A 83 -9.84 -7.09 -12.09
N TYR A 84 -9.44 -6.40 -11.05
CA TYR A 84 -10.20 -6.24 -9.80
C TYR A 84 -10.27 -4.75 -9.48
N ARG A 85 -11.47 -4.17 -9.48
CA ARG A 85 -11.72 -2.85 -8.88
C ARG A 85 -12.15 -3.07 -7.44
N VAL A 86 -11.43 -2.45 -6.51
CA VAL A 86 -11.67 -2.61 -5.08
C VAL A 86 -12.13 -1.27 -4.51
N ASP A 87 -13.23 -1.30 -3.76
CA ASP A 87 -13.61 -0.22 -2.84
C ASP A 87 -13.24 -0.67 -1.42
N PHE A 88 -12.24 -0.02 -0.84
CA PHE A 88 -11.73 -0.34 0.49
C PHE A 88 -12.62 0.19 1.61
N ARG A 89 -13.48 1.18 1.34
CA ARG A 89 -14.45 1.69 2.33
C ARG A 89 -15.56 0.68 2.54
N GLU A 90 -16.07 0.16 1.43
CA GLU A 90 -17.19 -0.79 1.42
C GLU A 90 -16.72 -2.25 1.55
N GLN A 91 -15.41 -2.49 1.50
CA GLN A 91 -14.79 -3.82 1.48
C GLN A 91 -15.34 -4.70 0.36
N LYS A 92 -15.52 -4.11 -0.83
CA LYS A 92 -16.06 -4.77 -2.02
C LYS A 92 -15.03 -4.84 -3.13
N ALA A 93 -15.09 -5.90 -3.92
CA ALA A 93 -14.35 -6.01 -5.17
C ALA A 93 -15.27 -6.42 -6.32
N GLU A 94 -15.07 -5.79 -7.47
CA GLU A 94 -15.67 -6.18 -8.74
C GLU A 94 -14.59 -6.80 -9.63
N GLU A 95 -14.85 -8.03 -10.08
CA GLU A 95 -14.03 -8.72 -11.07
C GLU A 95 -14.49 -8.36 -12.49
N PHE A 96 -13.53 -8.13 -13.38
CA PHE A 96 -13.82 -7.87 -14.79
C PHE A 96 -12.71 -8.40 -15.71
N LYS A 97 -13.07 -8.80 -16.92
CA LYS A 97 -12.08 -9.18 -17.94
C LYS A 97 -11.17 -7.99 -18.20
N PHE A 98 -9.87 -8.19 -17.99
CA PHE A 98 -8.86 -7.17 -18.19
C PHE A 98 -7.69 -7.77 -18.95
N THR A 99 -7.32 -7.14 -20.05
CA THR A 99 -6.10 -7.44 -20.80
C THR A 99 -5.28 -6.16 -20.83
N TYR A 100 -4.02 -6.24 -20.41
CA TYR A 100 -3.09 -5.13 -20.58
C TYR A 100 -2.40 -5.33 -21.93
N ASP A 101 -2.56 -4.36 -22.82
CA ASP A 101 -1.75 -4.28 -24.03
C ASP A 101 -0.56 -3.37 -23.72
N ILE A 102 0.66 -3.87 -23.97
CA ILE A 102 1.84 -3.00 -23.97
C ILE A 102 1.76 -2.18 -25.24
N VAL A 103 1.35 -0.92 -25.12
CA VAL A 103 1.40 0.02 -26.23
C VAL A 103 2.80 0.62 -26.26
N GLU A 104 3.62 0.21 -27.23
CA GLU A 104 4.84 0.93 -27.56
C GLU A 104 4.44 2.32 -28.07
N VAL A 105 4.78 3.35 -27.31
CA VAL A 105 4.62 4.74 -27.75
C VAL A 105 5.82 5.05 -28.66
N PRO A 106 5.61 5.39 -29.95
CA PRO A 106 6.69 5.70 -30.89
C PRO A 106 7.46 6.98 -30.54
#